data_AF-A0A7J5RQK7-F1
#
_entry.id   AF-A0A7J5RQK7-F1
#
_cell.length_a   1.000
_cell.length_b   1.000
_cell.length_c   1.000
_cell.angle_alpha   90.00
_cell.angle_beta   90.00
_cell.angle_gamma   90.00
#
_symmetry.space_group_name_H-M   'P 1'
#
loop_
_entity.id
_entity.type
_entity.pdbx_description
1 polymer ?
#
loop_
_entity_poly.entity_id
_entity_poly.type
_entity_poly.pdbx_seq_one_letter_code
_entity_poly.pdbx_strand_id
1 'polypeptide(L)'
;MLATITKETFLREFSVPAVQVACRAINSYPTVFKSNTPSLSEVEQAYGYDCLQAYLEGWIVNLREFVNVGKKMTDAQTFETAMIILQDYKCLTIADINLLFKRAKSGYYGNLYDRLDGQILLGWFRRYFAERCSAAEEASISEAAKYKSDPYERTSGRIDSKEHAFKLWKMKYWKNEVK
;
A
#
# COMPACT_ATOMS: atom_id res chain seq x y z
N MET A 1 6.96 18.16 2.26
CA MET A 1 6.12 19.24 2.83
C MET A 1 4.93 19.44 1.90
N LEU A 2 3.75 18.94 2.27
CA LEU A 2 2.50 19.25 1.55
C LEU A 2 2.11 20.68 1.92
N ALA A 3 2.65 21.66 1.20
CA ALA A 3 2.34 23.06 1.43
C ALA A 3 0.93 23.39 0.92
N THR A 4 0.12 24.00 1.80
CA THR A 4 -0.95 24.95 1.45
C THR A 4 -2.06 24.45 0.50
N ILE A 5 -2.51 23.20 0.65
CA ILE A 5 -3.71 22.71 -0.05
C ILE A 5 -4.91 22.89 0.91
N THR A 6 -5.93 23.64 0.49
CA THR A 6 -7.19 23.75 1.24
C THR A 6 -8.00 22.45 1.12
N LYS A 7 -8.94 22.21 2.04
CA LYS A 7 -9.82 21.03 2.00
C LYS A 7 -10.58 20.93 0.68
N GLU A 8 -10.99 22.05 0.07
CA GLU A 8 -11.66 22.03 -1.24
C GLU A 8 -10.73 21.58 -2.37
N THR A 9 -9.48 22.05 -2.37
CA THR A 9 -8.49 21.59 -3.36
C THR A 9 -8.14 20.11 -3.20
N PHE A 10 -8.08 19.59 -1.97
CA PHE A 10 -7.88 18.16 -1.74
C PHE A 10 -9.01 17.33 -2.34
N LEU A 11 -10.27 17.68 -2.07
CA LEU A 11 -11.43 16.95 -2.62
C LEU A 11 -11.48 17.02 -4.15
N ARG A 12 -10.92 18.06 -4.77
CA ARG A 12 -10.78 18.16 -6.23
C ARG A 12 -9.66 17.25 -6.76
N GLU A 13 -8.47 17.35 -6.18
CA GLU A 13 -7.28 16.61 -6.63
C GLU A 13 -7.34 15.11 -6.34
N PHE A 14 -7.96 14.75 -5.21
CA PHE A 14 -8.22 13.37 -4.81
C PHE A 14 -9.68 12.99 -5.01
N SER A 15 -10.39 13.68 -5.91
CA SER A 15 -11.70 13.22 -6.35
C SER A 15 -11.59 11.82 -6.96
N VAL A 16 -12.66 11.02 -6.85
CA VAL A 16 -12.69 9.65 -7.39
C VAL A 16 -12.23 9.59 -8.86
N PRO A 17 -12.70 10.48 -9.77
CA PRO A 17 -12.23 10.47 -11.15
C PRO A 17 -10.73 10.81 -11.27
N ALA A 18 -10.23 11.79 -10.52
CA ALA A 18 -8.82 12.19 -10.57
C ALA A 18 -7.91 11.04 -10.12
N VAL A 19 -8.26 10.36 -9.02
CA VAL A 19 -7.51 9.19 -8.53
C VAL A 19 -7.60 8.03 -9.52
N GLN A 20 -8.78 7.75 -10.10
CA GLN A 20 -8.92 6.69 -11.11
C GLN A 20 -8.01 6.92 -12.33
N VAL A 21 -7.89 8.18 -12.78
CA VAL A 21 -6.98 8.55 -13.87
C VAL A 21 -5.52 8.42 -13.46
N ALA A 22 -5.14 8.98 -12.30
CA ALA A 22 -3.77 8.94 -11.79
C ALA A 22 -3.29 7.50 -11.54
N CYS A 23 -4.16 6.66 -11.00
CA CYS A 23 -3.88 5.28 -10.63
C CYS A 23 -4.33 4.26 -11.69
N ARG A 24 -4.59 4.68 -12.94
CA ARG A 24 -5.13 3.81 -14.00
C ARG A 24 -4.31 2.54 -14.24
N ALA A 25 -2.99 2.67 -14.16
CA ALA A 25 -2.02 1.60 -14.40
C ALA A 25 -1.85 0.66 -13.18
N ILE A 26 -2.38 1.04 -12.02
CA ILE A 26 -2.31 0.22 -10.81
C ILE A 26 -3.32 -0.92 -10.95
N ASN A 27 -2.80 -2.15 -10.96
CA ASN A 27 -3.59 -3.38 -11.14
C ASN A 27 -3.14 -4.54 -10.22
N SER A 28 -2.04 -4.36 -9.48
CA SER A 28 -1.44 -5.40 -8.65
C SER A 28 -0.87 -4.83 -7.35
N TYR A 29 -0.72 -5.68 -6.34
CA TYR A 29 -0.14 -5.27 -5.05
C TYR A 29 1.29 -4.70 -5.18
N PRO A 30 2.20 -5.29 -6.00
CA PRO A 30 3.52 -4.70 -6.20
C PRO A 30 3.48 -3.29 -6.81
N THR A 31 2.53 -3.01 -7.71
CA THR A 31 2.36 -1.65 -8.27
C THR A 31 1.84 -0.67 -7.22
N VAL A 32 1.01 -1.12 -6.28
CA VAL A 32 0.55 -0.31 -5.15
C VAL A 32 1.72 -0.01 -4.21
N PHE A 33 2.53 -1.00 -3.85
CA PHE A 33 3.69 -0.80 -2.96
C PHE A 33 4.73 0.16 -3.53
N LYS A 34 4.86 0.21 -4.86
CA LYS A 34 5.73 1.16 -5.57
C LYS A 34 5.08 2.53 -5.76
N SER A 35 3.76 2.64 -5.56
CA SER A 35 3.06 3.91 -5.71
C SER A 35 3.33 4.77 -4.47
N ASN A 36 3.85 5.98 -4.69
CA ASN A 36 4.15 6.91 -3.60
C ASN A 36 2.90 7.73 -3.20
N THR A 37 1.76 7.06 -3.02
CA THR A 37 0.50 7.70 -2.63
C THR A 37 0.35 7.69 -1.11
N PRO A 38 -0.24 8.74 -0.51
CA PRO A 38 -0.37 8.82 0.94
C PRO A 38 -1.35 7.75 1.46
N SER A 39 -1.10 7.31 2.68
CA SER A 39 -2.01 6.53 3.50
C SER A 39 -3.22 7.35 3.95
N LEU A 40 -4.33 6.69 4.27
CA LEU A 40 -5.50 7.35 4.84
C LEU A 40 -5.16 8.02 6.16
N SER A 41 -4.27 7.45 6.97
CA SER A 41 -3.76 8.08 8.19
C SER A 41 -3.00 9.39 7.93
N GLU A 42 -2.17 9.45 6.88
CA GLU A 42 -1.47 10.69 6.50
C GLU A 42 -2.44 11.74 5.95
N VAL A 43 -3.49 11.31 5.24
CA VAL A 43 -4.58 12.19 4.79
C VAL A 43 -5.34 12.77 5.98
N GLU A 44 -5.68 11.95 6.98
CA GLU A 44 -6.33 12.40 8.21
C GLU A 44 -5.48 13.44 8.94
N GLN A 45 -4.17 13.18 9.07
CA GLN A 45 -3.25 14.09 9.73
C GLN A 45 -3.16 15.44 9.01
N ALA A 46 -3.22 15.44 7.68
CA ALA A 46 -3.11 16.65 6.87
C ALA A 46 -4.42 17.45 6.76
N TYR A 47 -5.57 16.77 6.66
CA TYR A 47 -6.85 17.40 6.29
C TYR A 47 -7.99 17.19 7.29
N GLY A 48 -7.79 16.33 8.30
CA GLY A 48 -8.76 16.00 9.34
C GLY A 48 -9.69 14.84 8.97
N TYR A 49 -10.30 14.25 10.02
CA TYR A 49 -11.17 13.08 9.89
C TYR A 49 -12.38 13.33 9.00
N ASP A 50 -13.09 14.46 9.15
CA ASP A 50 -14.29 14.76 8.36
C ASP A 50 -14.01 14.79 6.85
N CYS A 51 -12.82 15.26 6.46
CA CYS A 51 -12.40 15.29 5.06
C CYS A 51 -12.13 13.88 4.53
N LEU A 52 -11.45 13.06 5.33
CA LEU A 52 -11.17 11.67 5.01
C LEU A 52 -12.45 10.82 4.93
N GLN A 53 -13.38 11.04 5.85
CA GLN A 53 -14.71 10.43 5.89
C GLN A 53 -15.48 10.75 4.60
N ALA A 54 -15.60 12.02 4.23
CA ALA A 54 -16.24 12.43 2.98
C ALA A 54 -15.55 11.85 1.74
N TYR A 55 -14.22 11.77 1.74
CA TYR A 55 -13.44 11.15 0.67
C TYR A 55 -13.84 9.67 0.48
N LEU A 56 -13.87 8.88 1.56
CA LEU A 56 -14.22 7.46 1.45
C LEU A 56 -15.69 7.26 1.08
N GLU A 57 -16.61 8.06 1.63
CA GLU A 57 -18.02 8.05 1.22
C GLU A 57 -18.16 8.31 -0.29
N GLY A 58 -17.39 9.24 -0.85
CA GLY A 58 -17.35 9.50 -2.28
C GLY A 58 -17.02 8.26 -3.12
N TRP A 59 -16.12 7.40 -2.65
CA TRP A 59 -15.82 6.12 -3.29
C TRP A 59 -16.97 5.12 -3.21
N ILE A 60 -17.64 5.03 -2.05
CA ILE A 60 -18.79 4.15 -1.85
C ILE A 60 -19.97 4.60 -2.73
N VAL A 61 -20.24 5.91 -2.79
CA VAL A 61 -21.25 6.48 -3.70
C VAL A 61 -20.87 6.19 -5.16
N ASN A 62 -19.61 6.39 -5.54
CA ASN A 62 -19.17 6.07 -6.90
C ASN A 62 -19.32 4.58 -7.27
N LEU A 63 -19.23 3.69 -6.29
CA LEU A 63 -19.51 2.26 -6.48
C LEU A 63 -21.01 2.00 -6.59
N ARG A 64 -21.83 2.52 -5.68
CA ARG A 64 -23.29 2.26 -5.67
C ARG A 64 -23.97 2.76 -6.94
N GLU A 65 -23.49 3.85 -7.52
CA GLU A 65 -24.00 4.36 -8.79
C GLU A 65 -23.53 3.55 -10.00
N PHE A 66 -22.35 2.94 -9.91
CA PHE A 66 -21.81 2.10 -10.99
C PHE A 66 -22.52 0.75 -11.08
N VAL A 67 -22.89 0.15 -9.94
CA VAL A 67 -23.52 -1.18 -9.94
C VAL A 67 -25.03 -1.07 -10.12
N ASN A 68 -25.59 -2.01 -10.89
CA ASN A 68 -27.02 -2.13 -11.09
C ASN A 68 -27.59 -3.23 -10.17
N VAL A 69 -28.01 -2.84 -8.97
CA VAL A 69 -28.64 -3.72 -7.98
C VAL A 69 -29.95 -3.08 -7.51
N GLY A 70 -30.96 -3.91 -7.23
CA GLY A 70 -32.27 -3.49 -6.75
C GLY A 70 -32.24 -2.93 -5.33
N LYS A 71 -31.30 -3.42 -4.48
CA LYS A 71 -31.11 -2.93 -3.10
C LYS A 71 -29.76 -2.25 -2.96
N LYS A 72 -29.76 -0.91 -3.01
CA LYS A 72 -28.58 -0.06 -2.77
C LYS A 72 -28.55 0.45 -1.33
N MET A 73 -27.35 0.75 -0.85
CA MET A 73 -27.15 1.41 0.44
C MET A 73 -27.73 2.82 0.45
N THR A 74 -28.31 3.21 1.59
CA THR A 74 -28.68 4.60 1.87
C THR A 74 -27.45 5.45 2.20
N ASP A 75 -27.62 6.77 2.26
CA ASP A 75 -26.54 7.68 2.67
C ASP A 75 -26.11 7.43 4.12
N ALA A 76 -27.04 7.13 5.03
CA ALA A 76 -26.72 6.73 6.41
C ALA A 76 -25.88 5.45 6.48
N GLN A 77 -26.26 4.42 5.72
CA GLN A 77 -25.47 3.19 5.63
C GLN A 77 -24.09 3.44 5.02
N THR A 78 -24.00 4.39 4.07
CA THR A 78 -22.75 4.79 3.43
C THR A 78 -21.80 5.45 4.43
N PHE A 79 -22.31 6.42 5.19
CA PHE A 79 -21.59 7.09 6.26
C PHE A 79 -21.07 6.09 7.32
N GLU A 80 -21.95 5.23 7.84
CA GLU A 80 -21.58 4.24 8.86
C GLU A 80 -20.54 3.24 8.35
N THR A 81 -20.69 2.78 7.11
CA THR A 81 -19.74 1.83 6.51
C THR A 81 -18.38 2.48 6.29
N ALA A 82 -18.34 3.72 5.81
CA ALA A 82 -17.10 4.48 5.67
C ALA A 82 -16.41 4.66 7.03
N MET A 83 -17.17 5.01 8.07
CA MET A 83 -16.63 5.16 9.42
C MET A 83 -15.98 3.88 9.93
N ILE A 84 -16.63 2.72 9.78
CA ILE A 84 -16.07 1.42 10.20
C ILE A 84 -14.80 1.09 9.41
N ILE A 85 -14.80 1.29 8.09
CA ILE A 85 -13.60 1.07 7.27
C ILE A 85 -12.44 1.94 7.73
N LEU A 86 -12.71 3.22 8.02
CA LEU A 86 -11.70 4.15 8.52
C LEU A 86 -11.23 3.82 9.94
N GLN A 87 -11.96 3.06 10.74
CA GLN A 87 -11.45 2.59 12.03
C GLN A 87 -10.42 1.47 11.85
N ASP A 88 -10.70 0.52 10.94
CA ASP A 88 -9.92 -0.70 10.81
C ASP A 88 -8.76 -0.60 9.81
N TYR A 89 -8.86 0.27 8.80
CA TYR A 89 -7.99 0.23 7.61
C TYR A 89 -7.27 1.56 7.29
N LYS A 90 -6.98 2.41 8.29
CA LYS A 90 -6.24 3.69 8.07
C LYS A 90 -4.85 3.53 7.46
N CYS A 91 -4.26 2.35 7.56
CA CYS A 91 -2.96 2.04 6.98
C CYS A 91 -2.99 1.84 5.45
N LEU A 92 -4.16 1.71 4.84
CA LEU A 92 -4.30 1.62 3.38
C LEU A 92 -3.96 2.96 2.73
N THR A 93 -3.45 2.90 1.50
CA THR A 93 -3.12 4.07 0.67
C THR A 93 -4.23 4.45 -0.29
N ILE A 94 -4.15 5.65 -0.86
CA ILE A 94 -5.05 6.08 -1.94
C ILE A 94 -5.01 5.11 -3.13
N ALA A 95 -3.84 4.59 -3.47
CA ALA A 95 -3.69 3.55 -4.48
C ALA A 95 -4.37 2.22 -4.09
N ASP A 96 -4.32 1.84 -2.81
CA ASP A 96 -5.02 0.66 -2.29
C ASP A 96 -6.54 0.81 -2.49
N ILE A 97 -7.11 1.96 -2.08
CA ILE A 97 -8.54 2.26 -2.25
C ILE A 97 -8.94 2.19 -3.72
N ASN A 98 -8.18 2.82 -4.62
CA ASN A 98 -8.45 2.73 -6.05
C ASN A 98 -8.42 1.29 -6.58
N LEU A 99 -7.42 0.49 -6.20
CA LEU A 99 -7.32 -0.89 -6.64
C LEU A 99 -8.48 -1.75 -6.12
N LEU A 100 -8.86 -1.58 -4.86
CA LEU A 100 -9.99 -2.29 -4.25
C LEU A 100 -11.28 -1.98 -4.99
N PHE A 101 -11.64 -0.71 -5.18
CA PHE A 101 -12.86 -0.34 -5.88
C PHE A 101 -12.83 -0.68 -7.37
N LYS A 102 -11.66 -0.64 -8.02
CA LYS A 102 -11.49 -1.14 -9.40
C LYS A 102 -11.79 -2.64 -9.49
N ARG A 103 -11.30 -3.43 -8.53
CA ARG A 103 -11.57 -4.88 -8.45
C ARG A 103 -13.02 -5.19 -8.12
N ALA A 104 -13.62 -4.43 -7.22
CA ALA A 104 -15.04 -4.53 -6.92
C ALA A 104 -15.89 -4.34 -8.18
N LYS A 105 -15.62 -3.27 -8.94
CA LYS A 105 -16.33 -2.96 -10.18
C LYS A 105 -16.11 -3.99 -11.29
N SER A 106 -14.97 -4.68 -11.30
CA SER A 106 -14.70 -5.77 -12.25
C SER A 106 -15.27 -7.12 -11.81
N GLY A 107 -15.98 -7.20 -10.68
CA GLY A 107 -16.53 -8.46 -10.16
C GLY A 107 -15.52 -9.40 -9.50
N TYR A 108 -14.30 -8.91 -9.17
CA TYR A 108 -13.22 -9.73 -8.59
C TYR A 108 -13.63 -10.42 -7.28
N TYR A 109 -14.47 -9.74 -6.48
CA TYR A 109 -14.93 -10.27 -5.19
C TYR A 109 -16.19 -11.14 -5.30
N GLY A 110 -16.65 -11.46 -6.51
CA GLY A 110 -17.84 -12.25 -6.77
C GLY A 110 -19.06 -11.40 -7.11
N ASN A 111 -20.21 -12.10 -7.23
CA ASN A 111 -21.47 -11.49 -7.63
C ASN A 111 -22.17 -10.79 -6.45
N LEU A 112 -22.91 -9.73 -6.74
CA LEU A 112 -23.65 -8.94 -5.75
C LEU A 112 -25.04 -9.50 -5.40
N TYR A 113 -25.57 -10.45 -6.17
CA TYR A 113 -26.89 -11.06 -5.92
C TYR A 113 -28.00 -10.03 -5.64
N ASP A 114 -28.09 -9.00 -6.48
CA ASP A 114 -29.08 -7.91 -6.42
C ASP A 114 -29.03 -7.04 -5.14
N ARG A 115 -27.92 -7.08 -4.38
CA ARG A 115 -27.75 -6.31 -3.15
C ARG A 115 -26.33 -5.74 -3.02
N LEU A 116 -26.25 -4.48 -2.62
CA LEU A 116 -25.02 -3.87 -2.12
C LEU A 116 -25.32 -3.33 -0.72
N ASP A 117 -24.55 -3.77 0.28
CA ASP A 117 -24.66 -3.36 1.67
C ASP A 117 -23.27 -3.23 2.34
N GLY A 118 -23.25 -2.66 3.54
CA GLY A 118 -21.99 -2.45 4.27
C GLY A 118 -21.26 -3.74 4.62
N GLN A 119 -21.95 -4.85 4.88
CA GLN A 119 -21.30 -6.12 5.20
C GLN A 119 -20.55 -6.70 4.01
N ILE A 120 -21.11 -6.57 2.80
CA ILE A 120 -20.43 -6.95 1.55
C ILE A 120 -19.16 -6.12 1.39
N LEU A 121 -19.25 -4.80 1.54
CA LEU A 121 -18.11 -3.91 1.36
C LEU A 121 -17.00 -4.20 2.39
N LEU A 122 -17.36 -4.34 3.67
CA LEU A 122 -16.43 -4.74 4.73
C LEU A 122 -15.80 -6.13 4.46
N GLY A 123 -16.55 -7.05 3.86
CA GLY A 123 -16.02 -8.33 3.40
C GLY A 123 -14.92 -8.19 2.34
N TRP A 124 -15.10 -7.28 1.39
CA TRP A 124 -14.08 -6.99 0.38
C TRP A 124 -12.84 -6.34 0.97
N PHE A 125 -12.99 -5.41 1.92
CA PHE A 125 -11.87 -4.82 2.64
C PHE A 125 -11.07 -5.86 3.42
N ARG A 126 -11.73 -6.75 4.17
CA ARG A 126 -11.07 -7.87 4.86
C ARG A 126 -10.26 -8.75 3.91
N ARG A 127 -10.87 -9.15 2.78
CA ARG A 127 -10.22 -10.00 1.78
C ARG A 127 -9.04 -9.27 1.11
N TYR A 128 -9.24 -8.03 0.71
CA TYR A 128 -8.18 -7.21 0.11
C TYR A 128 -6.99 -7.05 1.06
N PHE A 129 -7.25 -6.75 2.33
CA PHE A 129 -6.20 -6.57 3.32
C PHE A 129 -5.40 -7.86 3.55
N ALA A 130 -6.09 -8.99 3.67
CA ALA A 130 -5.43 -10.30 3.80
C ALA A 130 -4.51 -10.59 2.59
N GLU A 131 -5.03 -10.44 1.36
CA GLU A 131 -4.26 -10.66 0.13
C GLU A 131 -3.08 -9.68 0.00
N ARG A 132 -3.27 -8.42 0.40
CA ARG A 132 -2.21 -7.40 0.44
C ARG A 132 -1.09 -7.79 1.40
N CYS A 133 -1.43 -8.28 2.59
CA CYS A 133 -0.45 -8.73 3.59
C CYS A 133 0.36 -9.92 3.06
N SER A 134 -0.29 -10.91 2.45
CA SER A 134 0.40 -12.04 1.82
C SER A 134 1.34 -11.58 0.69
N ALA A 135 0.91 -10.63 -0.14
CA ALA A 135 1.76 -10.08 -1.20
C ALA A 135 2.96 -9.29 -0.65
N ALA A 136 2.81 -8.60 0.48
CA ALA A 136 3.91 -7.90 1.15
C ALA A 136 4.90 -8.89 1.78
N GLU A 137 4.42 -9.97 2.38
CA GLU A 137 5.24 -11.06 2.90
C GLU A 137 6.06 -11.71 1.77
N GLU A 138 5.42 -12.08 0.67
CA GLU A 138 6.08 -12.67 -0.49
C GLU A 138 7.14 -11.72 -1.07
N ALA A 139 6.83 -10.42 -1.19
CA ALA A 139 7.79 -9.42 -1.63
C ALA A 139 9.00 -9.38 -0.69
N SER A 140 8.79 -9.37 0.63
CA SER A 140 9.87 -9.39 1.62
C SER A 140 10.73 -10.65 1.54
N ILE A 141 10.12 -11.83 1.38
CA ILE A 141 10.83 -13.10 1.21
C ILE A 141 11.66 -13.08 -0.07
N SER A 142 11.09 -12.57 -1.18
CA SER A 142 11.77 -12.50 -2.46
C SER A 142 12.99 -11.57 -2.44
N GLU A 143 12.89 -10.41 -1.77
CA GLU A 143 14.02 -9.50 -1.58
C GLU A 143 15.10 -10.14 -0.70
N ALA A 144 14.72 -10.77 0.42
CA ALA A 144 15.67 -11.49 1.28
C ALA A 144 16.38 -12.63 0.53
N ALA A 145 15.68 -13.34 -0.36
CA ALA A 145 16.27 -14.38 -1.20
C ALA A 145 17.30 -13.80 -2.18
N LYS A 146 17.01 -12.65 -2.82
CA LYS A 146 17.97 -11.96 -3.70
C LYS A 146 19.27 -11.63 -2.97
N TYR A 147 19.18 -11.08 -1.76
CA TYR A 147 20.37 -10.77 -0.95
C TYR A 147 21.19 -12.01 -0.54
N LYS A 148 20.55 -13.19 -0.40
CA LYS A 148 21.26 -14.45 -0.14
C LYS A 148 21.93 -15.02 -1.39
N SER A 149 21.33 -14.82 -2.56
CA SER A 149 21.86 -15.29 -3.85
C SER A 149 22.90 -14.37 -4.46
N ASP A 150 22.90 -13.08 -4.10
CA ASP A 150 23.92 -12.13 -4.50
C ASP A 150 25.26 -12.57 -3.86
N PRO A 151 26.30 -12.88 -4.66
CA PRO A 151 27.62 -13.29 -4.17
C PRO A 151 28.38 -12.12 -3.51
N TYR A 152 27.68 -11.19 -2.87
CA TYR A 152 28.27 -10.13 -2.09
C TYR A 152 28.99 -10.76 -0.89
N GLU A 153 30.29 -10.94 -1.06
CA GLU A 153 31.22 -11.28 0.00
C GLU A 153 30.89 -10.39 1.20
N ARG A 154 30.37 -10.97 2.29
CA ARG A 154 29.94 -10.20 3.47
C ARG A 154 31.05 -9.23 3.82
N THR A 155 30.74 -7.96 4.06
CA THR A 155 31.76 -6.93 4.34
C THR A 155 32.70 -7.34 5.47
N SER A 156 32.18 -8.10 6.45
CA SER A 156 32.95 -8.75 7.50
C SER A 156 33.99 -9.75 6.99
N GLY A 157 33.64 -10.61 6.03
CA GLY A 157 34.57 -11.53 5.37
C GLY A 157 35.65 -10.80 4.57
N ARG A 158 35.29 -9.70 3.89
CA ARG A 158 36.26 -8.89 3.15
C ARG A 158 37.26 -8.17 4.07
N ILE A 159 36.83 -7.73 5.26
CA ILE A 159 37.69 -7.12 6.27
C ILE A 159 38.63 -8.17 6.88
N ASP A 160 38.10 -9.36 7.22
CA ASP A 160 38.88 -10.46 7.78
C ASP A 160 39.97 -10.95 6.80
N SER A 161 39.63 -11.12 5.52
CA SER A 161 40.60 -11.46 4.47
C SER A 161 41.72 -10.43 4.33
N LYS A 162 41.39 -9.13 4.43
CA LYS A 162 42.39 -8.05 4.37
C LYS A 162 43.28 -8.00 5.61
N GLU A 163 42.71 -8.22 6.80
CA GLU A 163 43.49 -8.33 8.04
C GLU A 163 44.43 -9.53 8.01
N HIS A 164 43.96 -10.68 7.52
CA HIS A 164 44.77 -11.89 7.38
C HIS A 164 45.93 -11.67 6.41
N ALA A 165 45.67 -11.08 5.23
CA ALA A 165 46.70 -10.74 4.26
C ALA A 165 47.76 -9.78 4.82
N PHE A 166 47.33 -8.76 5.58
CA PHE A 166 48.22 -7.82 6.25
C PHE A 166 49.11 -8.50 7.31
N LYS A 167 48.54 -9.41 8.13
CA LYS A 167 49.28 -10.20 9.12
C LYS A 167 50.35 -11.08 8.45
N LEU A 168 50.01 -11.75 7.35
CA LEU A 168 50.98 -12.56 6.58
C LEU A 168 52.12 -11.72 6.00
N TRP A 169 51.79 -10.56 5.41
CA TRP A 169 52.79 -9.62 4.90
C TRP A 169 53.75 -9.16 6.00
N LYS A 170 53.22 -8.77 7.16
CA LYS A 170 54.01 -8.33 8.33
C LYS A 170 54.95 -9.43 8.84
N MET A 171 54.47 -10.68 8.92
CA MET A 171 55.31 -11.81 9.33
C MET A 171 56.45 -12.09 8.34
N LYS A 172 56.20 -11.95 7.04
CA LYS A 172 57.20 -12.16 5.99
C LYS A 172 58.28 -11.08 6.02
N TYR A 173 57.90 -9.82 6.21
CA TYR A 173 58.84 -8.69 6.29
C TYR A 173 59.71 -8.75 7.54
N TRP A 174 59.11 -9.01 8.72
CA TRP A 174 59.88 -9.10 9.96
C TRP A 174 60.90 -10.25 9.96
N LYS A 175 60.58 -11.39 9.34
CA LYS A 175 61.55 -12.49 9.18
C LYS A 175 62.73 -12.16 8.27
N ASN A 176 62.62 -11.15 7.42
CA ASN A 176 63.67 -10.74 6.48
C ASN A 176 64.56 -9.61 7.03
N GLU A 177 64.15 -8.92 8.09
CA GLU A 177 64.93 -7.84 8.73
C GLU A 177 65.83 -8.35 9.89
N VAL A 178 65.67 -9.60 10.34
CA VAL A 178 66.44 -10.21 11.44
C VAL A 178 67.54 -11.16 10.91
N LYS A 179 68.15 -10.83 9.77
CA LYS A 179 69.32 -11.54 9.23
C LYS A 179 70.49 -10.60 9.01
#